data_AF-A0A1Y2DX82-F1
#
_entry.id   AF-A0A1Y2DX82-F1
#
_cell.length_a   1.000
_cell.length_b   1.000
_cell.length_c   1.000
_cell.angle_alpha   90.00
_cell.angle_beta   90.00
_cell.angle_gamma   90.00
#
_symmetry.space_group_name_H-M   'P 1'
#
loop_
_entity.id
_entity.type
_entity.pdbx_description
1 polymer ?
#
loop_
_entity_poly.entity_id
_entity_poly.type
_entity_poly.pdbx_seq_one_letter_code
_entity_poly.pdbx_strand_id
1 'polypeptide(L)'
;MLIPKLPFAFHAVIESFAALSFILQPDKQLPGCSPAAKLILRQYGGLLLVTNFICVIVLVQPTFRETERLLAAALGSYHAWPSYRAWVRLRNEVEGDLVGGSTLGGPAVHLIVHLLCFGMFMVVVGS
;
A
#
# COMPACT_ATOMS: atom_id res chain seq x y z
N MET A 1 24.82 -2.48 -0.34
CA MET A 1 23.97 -2.95 0.78
C MET A 1 22.55 -3.15 0.28
N LEU A 2 22.23 -4.34 -0.25
CA LEU A 2 20.94 -4.60 -0.90
C LEU A 2 19.81 -4.89 0.11
N ILE A 3 20.14 -5.53 1.23
CA ILE A 3 19.19 -5.99 2.26
C ILE A 3 18.26 -4.89 2.81
N PRO A 4 18.76 -3.71 3.28
CA PRO A 4 17.88 -2.67 3.83
C PRO A 4 16.99 -2.00 2.78
N LYS A 5 17.23 -2.26 1.49
CA LYS A 5 16.43 -1.73 0.39
C LYS A 5 15.32 -2.66 -0.07
N LEU A 6 15.32 -3.92 0.37
CA LEU A 6 14.31 -4.90 -0.02
C LEU A 6 12.86 -4.45 0.29
N PRO A 7 12.55 -3.79 1.42
CA PRO A 7 11.18 -3.32 1.68
C PRO A 7 10.72 -2.27 0.66
N PHE A 8 11.63 -1.40 0.19
CA PHE A 8 11.34 -0.41 -0.84
C PHE A 8 11.08 -1.07 -2.20
N ALA A 9 11.86 -2.09 -2.56
CA ALA A 9 11.62 -2.87 -3.78
C ALA A 9 10.26 -3.59 -3.73
N PHE A 10 9.96 -4.24 -2.61
CA PHE A 10 8.69 -4.94 -2.42
C PHE A 10 7.50 -3.98 -2.49
N HIS A 11 7.57 -2.84 -1.77
CA HIS A 11 6.55 -1.80 -1.82
C HIS A 11 6.34 -1.29 -3.26
N ALA A 12 7.43 -0.91 -3.95
CA ALA A 12 7.34 -0.39 -5.32
C ALA A 12 6.64 -1.36 -6.28
N VAL A 13 6.91 -2.66 -6.20
CA VAL A 13 6.29 -3.67 -7.07
C VAL A 13 4.81 -3.84 -6.73
N ILE A 14 4.48 -4.11 -5.46
CA ILE A 14 3.11 -4.42 -5.05
C ILE A 14 2.19 -3.21 -5.21
N GLU A 15 2.62 -2.04 -4.73
CA GLU A 15 1.83 -0.82 -4.78
C GLU A 15 1.74 -0.25 -6.19
N SER A 16 2.60 -0.66 -7.15
CA SER A 16 2.41 -0.29 -8.57
C SER A 16 1.13 -0.89 -9.13
N PHE A 17 0.84 -2.16 -8.85
CA PHE A 17 -0.42 -2.78 -9.27
C PHE A 17 -1.62 -2.13 -8.58
N ALA A 18 -1.50 -1.80 -7.29
CA ALA A 18 -2.54 -1.12 -6.54
C ALA A 18 -2.81 0.29 -7.12
N ALA A 19 -1.77 1.11 -7.28
CA ALA A 19 -1.83 2.46 -7.84
C ALA A 19 -2.52 2.46 -9.21
N LEU A 20 -2.09 1.57 -10.12
CA LEU A 20 -2.71 1.43 -11.44
C LEU A 20 -4.18 1.02 -11.34
N SER A 21 -4.53 0.14 -10.40
CA SER A 21 -5.93 -0.24 -10.19
C SER A 21 -6.79 0.94 -9.70
N PHE A 22 -6.30 1.75 -8.77
CA PHE A 22 -6.99 2.97 -8.30
C PHE A 22 -7.15 4.02 -9.42
N ILE A 23 -6.13 4.19 -10.26
CA ILE A 23 -6.14 5.18 -11.35
C ILE A 23 -7.05 4.74 -12.51
N LEU A 24 -6.85 3.50 -12.98
CA LEU A 24 -7.45 3.01 -14.23
C LEU A 24 -8.81 2.33 -13.99
N GLN A 25 -9.05 1.79 -12.79
CA GLN A 25 -10.21 0.94 -12.48
C GLN A 25 -10.87 1.32 -11.13
N PRO A 26 -11.24 2.60 -10.89
CA PRO A 26 -11.82 3.03 -9.61
C PRO A 26 -13.13 2.30 -9.26
N ASP A 27 -13.91 1.89 -10.26
CA ASP A 27 -15.14 1.11 -10.07
C ASP A 27 -14.89 -0.28 -9.45
N LYS A 28 -13.70 -0.85 -9.63
CA LYS A 28 -13.30 -2.10 -8.96
C LYS A 28 -12.88 -1.86 -7.50
N GLN A 29 -12.46 -0.65 -7.16
CA GLN A 29 -12.07 -0.26 -5.80
C GLN A 29 -13.30 0.08 -4.96
N LEU A 30 -14.29 0.74 -5.57
CA LEU A 30 -15.56 1.08 -4.93
C LEU A 30 -16.71 0.98 -5.96
N PRO A 31 -17.40 -0.17 -6.03
CA PRO A 31 -18.53 -0.37 -6.94
C PRO A 31 -19.65 0.64 -6.69
N GLY A 32 -20.26 1.15 -7.76
CA GLY A 32 -21.40 2.07 -7.68
C GLY A 32 -21.08 3.47 -7.15
N CYS A 33 -19.80 3.85 -7.05
CA CYS A 33 -19.42 5.14 -6.50
C CYS A 33 -19.71 6.33 -7.42
N SER A 34 -19.93 7.50 -6.80
CA SER A 34 -20.20 8.75 -7.52
C SER A 34 -18.99 9.20 -8.35
N PRO A 35 -19.17 10.06 -9.38
CA PRO A 35 -18.05 10.61 -10.15
C PRO A 35 -17.00 11.31 -9.27
N ALA A 36 -17.43 12.02 -8.22
CA ALA A 36 -16.52 12.66 -7.26
C ALA A 36 -15.67 11.63 -6.48
N ALA A 37 -16.29 10.53 -6.04
CA ALA A 37 -15.55 9.44 -5.40
C ALA A 37 -14.52 8.80 -6.33
N LYS A 38 -14.83 8.65 -7.64
CA LYS A 38 -13.86 8.18 -8.63
C LYS A 38 -12.65 9.11 -8.77
N LEU A 39 -12.85 10.42 -8.70
CA LEU A 39 -11.74 11.38 -8.73
C LEU A 39 -10.84 11.24 -7.48
N ILE A 40 -11.43 11.09 -6.30
CA ILE A 40 -10.69 10.84 -5.05
C ILE A 40 -9.89 9.54 -5.13
N LEU A 41 -10.49 8.45 -5.66
CA LEU A 41 -9.80 7.18 -5.84
C LEU A 41 -8.59 7.30 -6.78
N ARG A 42 -8.73 8.06 -7.88
CA ARG A 42 -7.61 8.32 -8.80
C ARG A 42 -6.52 9.16 -8.16
N GLN A 43 -6.89 10.19 -7.39
CA GLN A 43 -5.95 10.99 -6.62
C GLN A 43 -5.18 10.12 -5.62
N TYR A 44 -5.88 9.22 -4.93
CA TYR A 44 -5.26 8.25 -4.02
C TYR A 44 -4.29 7.32 -4.76
N GLY A 45 -4.66 6.80 -5.92
CA GLY A 45 -3.74 6.04 -6.78
C GLY A 45 -2.51 6.84 -7.23
N GLY A 46 -2.68 8.13 -7.52
CA GLY A 46 -1.56 9.04 -7.79
C GLY A 46 -0.64 9.21 -6.58
N LEU A 47 -1.19 9.30 -5.38
CA LEU A 47 -0.39 9.35 -4.14
C LEU A 47 0.43 8.07 -3.93
N LEU A 48 -0.15 6.89 -4.22
CA LEU A 48 0.59 5.62 -4.20
C LEU A 48 1.72 5.59 -5.23
N LEU A 49 1.51 6.17 -6.41
CA LEU A 49 2.58 6.27 -7.41
C LEU A 49 3.74 7.15 -6.91
N VAL A 50 3.44 8.22 -6.17
CA VAL A 50 4.48 9.05 -5.53
C VAL A 50 5.27 8.26 -4.49
N THR A 51 4.63 7.42 -3.66
CA THR A 51 5.37 6.57 -2.71
C THR A 51 6.25 5.55 -3.43
N ASN A 52 5.82 5.03 -4.58
CA ASN A 52 6.66 4.19 -5.44
C ASN A 52 7.87 4.94 -6.00
N PHE A 53 7.71 6.19 -6.43
CA PHE A 53 8.86 6.99 -6.89
C PHE A 53 9.85 7.25 -5.77
N ILE A 54 9.38 7.50 -4.54
CA ILE A 54 10.27 7.58 -3.36
C ILE A 54 11.05 6.27 -3.21
N CYS A 55 10.37 5.12 -3.30
CA CYS A 55 11.03 3.82 -3.23
C CYS A 55 12.08 3.62 -4.34
N VAL A 56 11.75 3.98 -5.59
CA VAL A 56 12.69 3.90 -6.72
C VAL A 56 13.90 4.81 -6.49
N ILE A 57 13.69 6.03 -6.01
CA ILE A 57 14.78 6.97 -5.65
C ILE A 57 15.71 6.30 -4.62
N VAL A 58 15.16 5.73 -3.54
CA VAL A 58 15.94 5.00 -2.52
C VAL A 58 16.69 3.82 -3.13
N LEU A 59 16.07 3.07 -4.04
CA LEU A 59 16.69 1.91 -4.67
C LEU A 59 17.93 2.28 -5.49
N VAL A 60 17.86 3.37 -6.26
CA VAL A 60 18.97 3.82 -7.13
C VAL A 60 20.07 4.60 -6.40
N GLN A 61 19.84 5.05 -5.16
CA GLN A 61 20.92 5.67 -4.37
C GLN A 61 22.09 4.68 -4.14
N PRO A 62 23.36 5.09 -4.21
CA PRO A 62 24.48 4.16 -3.98
C PRO A 62 24.60 3.77 -2.49
N THR A 63 24.22 4.67 -1.59
CA THR A 63 24.34 4.51 -0.14
C THR A 63 22.97 4.49 0.52
N PHE A 64 22.91 3.90 1.71
CA PHE A 64 21.73 3.88 2.57
C PHE A 64 22.09 4.62 3.84
N ARG A 65 21.39 5.73 4.14
CA ARG A 65 21.70 6.66 5.23
C ARG A 65 20.46 6.80 6.14
N GLU A 66 20.57 7.67 7.12
CA GLU A 66 19.51 7.94 8.10
C GLU A 66 18.22 8.45 7.43
N THR A 67 18.32 9.28 6.39
CA THR A 67 17.15 9.77 5.66
C THR A 67 16.33 8.61 5.09
N GLU A 68 16.97 7.58 4.55
CA GLU A 68 16.27 6.41 4.03
C GLU A 68 15.59 5.59 5.15
N ARG A 69 16.13 5.60 6.39
CA ARG A 69 15.46 5.00 7.56
C ARG A 69 14.22 5.79 7.98
N LEU A 70 14.28 7.12 7.95
CA LEU A 70 13.13 7.97 8.21
C LEU A 70 12.04 7.79 7.13
N LEU A 71 12.44 7.61 5.86
CA LEU A 71 11.51 7.25 4.78
C LEU A 71 10.91 5.87 5.00
N ALA A 72 11.68 4.89 5.49
CA ALA A 72 11.14 3.59 5.88
C ALA A 72 10.10 3.71 6.99
N ALA A 73 10.33 4.56 8.01
CA ALA A 73 9.34 4.80 9.06
C ALA A 73 8.05 5.43 8.50
N ALA A 74 8.18 6.41 7.60
CA ALA A 74 7.03 7.04 6.96
C ALA A 74 6.23 6.04 6.12
N LEU A 75 6.88 5.28 5.22
CA LEU A 75 6.24 4.25 4.39
C LEU A 75 5.67 3.10 5.22
N GLY A 76 6.36 2.71 6.30
CA GLY A 76 5.85 1.77 7.29
C GLY A 76 4.54 2.26 7.89
N SER A 77 4.52 3.49 8.42
CA SER A 77 3.30 4.06 9.02
C SER A 77 2.12 4.17 8.04
N TYR A 78 2.38 4.40 6.75
CA TYR A 78 1.35 4.35 5.72
C TYR A 78 0.59 3.02 5.72
N HIS A 79 1.28 1.88 5.93
CA HIS A 79 0.66 0.55 5.92
C HIS A 79 -0.30 0.29 7.09
N ALA A 80 -0.35 1.15 8.12
CA ALA A 80 -1.36 1.07 9.16
C ALA A 80 -2.78 1.29 8.60
N TRP A 81 -2.94 2.23 7.65
CA TRP A 81 -4.25 2.60 7.09
C TRP A 81 -4.89 1.52 6.21
N PRO A 82 -4.21 0.93 5.21
CA PRO A 82 -4.80 -0.15 4.44
C PRO A 82 -4.96 -1.43 5.28
N SER A 83 -4.13 -1.64 6.32
CA SER A 83 -4.35 -2.72 7.31
C SER A 83 -5.65 -2.50 8.10
N TYR A 84 -5.87 -1.29 8.61
CA TYR A 84 -7.12 -0.93 9.28
C TYR A 84 -8.32 -1.12 8.36
N ARG A 85 -8.24 -0.64 7.11
CA ARG A 85 -9.30 -0.84 6.10
C ARG A 85 -9.59 -2.32 5.86
N ALA A 86 -8.56 -3.15 5.70
CA ALA A 86 -8.72 -4.60 5.51
C ALA A 86 -9.34 -5.27 6.74
N TRP A 87 -8.93 -4.86 7.94
CA TRP A 87 -9.50 -5.35 9.20
C TRP A 87 -10.97 -4.99 9.39
N VAL A 88 -11.37 -3.75 9.08
CA VAL A 88 -12.80 -3.33 9.12
C VAL A 88 -13.61 -4.18 8.14
N ARG A 89 -13.11 -4.39 6.92
CA ARG A 89 -13.78 -5.26 5.92
C ARG A 89 -13.91 -6.69 6.41
N LEU A 90 -12.86 -7.27 7.00
CA LEU A 90 -12.92 -8.62 7.56
C LEU A 90 -13.99 -8.76 8.63
N ARG A 91 -14.12 -7.78 9.54
CA ARG A 91 -15.15 -7.81 10.57
C ARG A 91 -16.56 -7.73 9.98
N ASN A 92 -16.77 -6.86 9.00
CA ASN A 92 -18.08 -6.66 8.40
C ASN A 92 -18.48 -7.77 7.42
N GLU A 93 -17.52 -8.39 6.72
CA GLU A 93 -17.77 -9.57 5.86
C GLU A 93 -18.17 -10.80 6.69
N VAL A 94 -17.68 -10.94 7.93
CA VAL A 94 -18.12 -11.96 8.88
C VAL A 94 -19.57 -11.72 9.35
N GLU A 95 -20.04 -10.47 9.32
CA GLU A 95 -21.40 -10.08 9.71
C GLU A 95 -22.43 -10.15 8.56
N GLY A 96 -22.03 -10.57 7.35
CA GLY A 96 -22.95 -11.05 6.32
C GLY A 96 -23.50 -10.02 5.33
N ASP A 97 -22.98 -8.80 5.31
CA ASP A 97 -23.37 -7.78 4.34
C ASP A 97 -22.13 -7.03 3.86
N LEU A 98 -21.74 -7.24 2.60
CA LEU A 98 -21.19 -6.23 1.69
C LEU A 98 -20.78 -6.91 0.37
N VAL A 99 -21.46 -6.50 -0.71
CA VAL A 99 -21.09 -6.77 -2.11
C VAL A 99 -19.84 -5.95 -2.44
N GLY A 100 -18.69 -6.33 -1.88
CA GLY A 100 -17.39 -5.76 -2.21
C GLY A 100 -16.80 -6.51 -3.40
N GLY A 101 -16.53 -5.81 -4.50
CA GLY A 101 -15.83 -6.39 -5.65
C GLY A 101 -14.55 -7.11 -5.21
N SER A 102 -14.31 -8.31 -5.76
CA SER A 102 -13.12 -9.09 -5.46
C SER A 102 -11.88 -8.40 -6.03
N THR A 103 -11.23 -7.59 -5.20
CA THR A 103 -9.84 -7.23 -5.43
C THR A 103 -8.97 -8.47 -5.15
N LEU A 104 -7.87 -8.64 -5.89
CA LEU A 104 -6.98 -9.81 -5.81
C LEU A 104 -6.70 -10.21 -4.35
N GLY A 105 -7.13 -11.42 -3.95
CA GLY A 105 -6.84 -12.03 -2.64
C GLY A 105 -7.84 -11.78 -1.51
N GLY A 106 -8.79 -10.85 -1.63
CA GLY A 106 -9.75 -10.54 -0.56
C GLY A 106 -9.11 -9.90 0.70
N PRO A 107 -9.92 -9.50 1.70
CA PRO A 107 -9.43 -8.69 2.82
C PRO A 107 -8.39 -9.37 3.72
N ALA A 108 -8.46 -10.70 3.89
CA ALA A 108 -7.50 -11.45 4.71
C ALA A 108 -6.09 -11.36 4.12
N VAL A 109 -5.97 -11.61 2.81
CA VAL A 109 -4.69 -11.51 2.10
C VAL A 109 -4.18 -10.08 2.11
N HIS A 110 -5.07 -9.09 1.92
CA HIS A 110 -4.69 -7.67 1.98
C HIS A 110 -4.11 -7.31 3.35
N LEU A 111 -4.76 -7.74 4.45
CA LEU A 111 -4.26 -7.51 5.80
C LEU A 111 -2.87 -8.13 6.00
N ILE A 112 -2.69 -9.39 5.60
CA ILE A 112 -1.40 -10.08 5.73
C ILE A 112 -0.30 -9.34 4.95
N VAL A 113 -0.54 -8.99 3.69
CA VAL A 113 0.45 -8.29 2.84
C VAL A 113 0.82 -6.94 3.45
N HIS A 114 -0.14 -6.16 3.94
CA HIS A 114 0.17 -4.86 4.55
C HIS A 114 0.88 -4.98 5.90
N LEU A 115 0.57 -5.98 6.73
CA LEU A 115 1.31 -6.26 7.96
C LEU A 115 2.74 -6.73 7.68
N LEU A 116 2.95 -7.53 6.63
CA LEU A 116 4.29 -7.92 6.17
C LEU A 116 5.08 -6.72 5.68
N CYS A 117 4.50 -5.86 4.83
CA CYS A 117 5.14 -4.60 4.41
C CYS A 117 5.51 -3.72 5.61
N PHE A 118 4.57 -3.56 6.56
CA PHE A 118 4.80 -2.80 7.80
C PHE A 118 6.00 -3.37 8.56
N GLY A 119 5.99 -4.67 8.86
CA GLY A 119 7.07 -5.34 9.59
C GLY A 119 8.42 -5.21 8.89
N MET A 120 8.46 -5.39 7.57
CA MET A 120 9.66 -5.22 6.76
C MET A 120 10.26 -3.81 6.88
N PHE A 121 9.44 -2.76 6.83
CA PHE A 121 9.92 -1.39 7.04
C PHE A 121 10.38 -1.15 8.47
N MET A 122 9.68 -1.68 9.48
CA MET A 122 10.06 -1.51 10.88
C MET A 122 11.38 -2.20 11.24
N VAL A 123 11.71 -3.33 10.59
CA VAL A 123 13.03 -3.96 10.72
C VAL A 123 14.13 -3.03 10.21
N VAL A 124 13.90 -2.31 9.11
CA VAL A 124 14.88 -1.34 8.58
C VAL A 124 15.04 -0.14 9.49
N VAL A 125 13.94 0.33 10.11
CA VAL A 125 13.99 1.43 11.09
C VAL A 125 14.85 1.08 12.31
N GLY A 126 14.79 -0.16 12.78
CA GLY A 126 15.57 -0.62 13.95
C GLY A 126 16.99 -1.11 13.66
N SER A 127 17.40 -1.15 12.39
CA SER A 127 18.73 -1.64 11.95
C SER A 127 19.83 -0.59 12.00
#